data_AF-A0A1Q3T6F9-F1
#
_entry.id   AF-A0A1Q3T6F9-F1
#
_cell.length_a   1.000
_cell.length_b   1.000
_cell.length_c   1.000
_cell.angle_alpha   90.00
_cell.angle_beta   90.00
_cell.angle_gamma   90.00
#
_symmetry.space_group_name_H-M   'P 1'
#
loop_
_entity.id
_entity.type
_entity.pdbx_description
1 polymer ?
#
loop_
_entity_poly.entity_id
_entity_poly.type
_entity_poly.pdbx_seq_one_letter_code
_entity_poly.pdbx_strand_id
1 'polypeptide(L)'
;MRSRNYPGIKKRMALLLLVLAALATTLLLAACGDATATTGPVAQTTPTTPATTTPVPTTGPASTTKPATTPTTTAPATTTSPTKTATPGATPGATGPINLGHPFYLKIGETATISNPNLTLKFVRISEDSRCPASDGKKMVACAWSGQVSAVLEVKHENDSTETITLTSFGGTSPKLPAMAVKNFGDYQLQLLTVEPHPIIDQQINPADYVVTLQIVPAPAQTVPATTNPAPPLSPTTAPTTKAPSQTPAATAGTTGGATEVQVGPVSLGQPFSLKMGQYAVPSGTNLKLKFVRISEDSRCPDANPQTGKSVECFWSGQVTADIEVSENGRVSQTVKLTLPGSVNTHTTSKAQVGNYQLEVKEILPRAVLDVDINPADYVVTLVISQ
;
A
#
# COMPACT_ATOMS: atom_id res chain seq x y z
N MET A 1 52.97 -17.90 13.03
CA MET A 1 52.85 -16.42 13.05
C MET A 1 53.75 -15.82 11.99
N ARG A 2 53.20 -15.32 10.88
CA ARG A 2 53.92 -14.46 9.92
C ARG A 2 53.04 -13.25 9.61
N SER A 3 53.44 -12.10 10.14
CA SER A 3 52.79 -10.81 9.91
C SER A 3 53.11 -10.32 8.50
N ARG A 4 52.09 -10.13 7.65
CA ARG A 4 52.25 -9.50 6.33
C ARG A 4 52.15 -7.98 6.50
N ASN A 5 53.28 -7.31 6.29
CA ASN A 5 53.36 -5.85 6.19
C ASN A 5 52.61 -5.38 4.93
N TYR A 6 51.55 -4.57 5.11
CA TYR A 6 50.84 -3.89 4.03
C TYR A 6 51.29 -2.41 3.93
N PRO A 7 52.14 -2.04 2.97
CA PRO A 7 52.70 -0.68 2.85
C PRO A 7 51.68 0.38 2.35
N GLY A 8 50.47 -0.02 1.95
CA GLY A 8 49.45 0.90 1.41
C GLY A 8 48.61 1.65 2.45
N ILE A 9 48.52 1.15 3.68
CA ILE A 9 47.60 1.70 4.70
C ILE A 9 48.14 3.01 5.29
N LYS A 10 49.46 3.14 5.46
CA LYS A 10 50.07 4.35 6.04
C LYS A 10 49.89 5.58 5.15
N LYS A 11 49.91 5.43 3.83
CA LYS A 11 49.67 6.55 2.89
C LYS A 11 48.21 7.02 2.88
N ARG A 12 47.25 6.11 3.06
CA ARG A 12 45.82 6.46 3.11
C ARG A 12 45.42 7.13 4.42
N MET A 13 46.00 6.72 5.55
CA MET A 13 45.79 7.40 6.83
C MET A 13 46.37 8.82 6.86
N ALA A 14 47.56 9.03 6.27
CA ALA A 14 48.18 10.36 6.20
C ALA A 14 47.36 11.34 5.35
N LEU A 15 46.76 10.88 4.24
CA LEU A 15 45.91 11.71 3.39
C LEU A 15 44.59 12.07 4.08
N LEU A 16 43.99 11.13 4.82
CA LEU A 16 42.73 11.36 5.56
C LEU A 16 42.90 12.39 6.69
N LEU A 17 44.03 12.34 7.41
CA LEU A 17 44.35 13.31 8.46
C LEU A 17 44.59 14.73 7.92
N LEU A 18 45.16 14.86 6.72
CA LEU A 18 45.35 16.15 6.05
C LEU A 18 44.03 16.79 5.59
N VAL A 19 43.09 15.97 5.12
CA VAL A 19 41.75 16.46 4.71
C VAL A 19 40.92 16.90 5.92
N LEU A 20 41.01 16.18 7.04
CA LEU A 20 40.31 16.56 8.28
C LEU A 20 40.87 17.85 8.91
N ALA A 21 42.18 18.10 8.81
CA ALA A 21 42.79 19.34 9.29
C ALA A 21 42.37 20.57 8.48
N ALA A 22 42.14 20.42 7.17
CA ALA A 22 41.68 21.50 6.28
C ALA A 22 40.19 21.83 6.46
N LEU A 23 39.36 20.85 6.83
CA LEU A 23 37.94 21.05 7.12
C LEU A 23 37.70 21.73 8.49
N ALA A 24 38.58 21.51 9.46
CA ALA A 24 38.47 22.16 10.77
C ALA A 24 38.83 23.66 10.72
N THR A 25 39.60 24.12 9.72
CA THR A 25 40.02 25.52 9.60
C THR A 25 39.00 26.41 8.89
N THR A 26 38.00 25.84 8.21
CA THR A 26 36.96 26.61 7.50
C THR A 26 35.71 26.90 8.34
N LEU A 27 35.60 26.35 9.55
CA LEU A 27 34.41 26.48 10.40
C LEU A 27 34.51 27.56 11.50
N LEU A 28 35.42 28.54 11.37
CA LEU A 28 35.63 29.60 12.39
C LEU A 28 35.37 31.04 11.93
N LEU A 29 34.73 31.28 10.77
CA LEU A 29 34.32 32.63 10.34
C LEU A 29 32.83 32.68 9.94
N ALA A 30 31.93 32.64 10.92
CA ALA A 30 30.55 33.11 10.75
C ALA A 30 29.89 33.34 12.13
N ALA A 31 30.40 34.30 12.89
CA ALA A 31 29.68 34.84 14.05
C ALA A 31 30.02 36.32 14.18
N CYS A 32 29.08 37.18 13.75
CA CYS A 32 28.78 38.51 14.29
C CYS A 32 27.82 39.23 13.33
N GLY A 33 26.70 39.73 13.85
CA GLY A 33 25.78 40.58 13.09
C GLY A 33 24.41 40.75 13.73
N ASP A 34 24.35 41.35 14.92
CA ASP A 34 23.15 42.01 15.46
C ASP A 34 22.76 43.22 14.60
N ALA A 35 21.45 43.49 14.44
CA ALA A 35 20.86 44.84 14.57
C ALA A 35 19.34 44.86 14.28
N THR A 36 18.59 45.05 15.36
CA THR A 36 17.43 45.96 15.57
C THR A 36 16.73 46.66 14.38
N ALA A 37 15.39 46.50 14.38
CA ALA A 37 14.31 47.50 14.24
C ALA A 37 14.34 48.55 13.11
N THR A 38 13.20 48.73 12.42
CA THR A 38 12.38 49.96 12.46
C THR A 38 11.15 49.85 11.53
N THR A 39 10.00 50.21 12.08
CA THR A 39 8.70 50.45 11.45
C THR A 39 8.69 51.70 10.57
N GLY A 40 8.02 51.68 9.41
CA GLY A 40 7.62 52.91 8.71
C GLY A 40 7.16 52.68 7.26
N PRO A 41 5.98 53.18 6.85
CA PRO A 41 5.38 52.92 5.54
C PRO A 41 5.80 53.96 4.51
N VAL A 42 5.50 53.72 3.22
CA VAL A 42 4.99 54.68 2.18
C VAL A 42 5.45 54.29 0.76
N ALA A 43 4.54 54.57 -0.18
CA ALA A 43 4.70 54.84 -1.62
C ALA A 43 4.73 53.66 -2.61
N GLN A 44 3.50 53.31 -2.99
CA GLN A 44 3.06 52.94 -4.33
C GLN A 44 3.67 53.87 -5.41
N THR A 45 4.40 53.31 -6.36
CA THR A 45 4.61 53.89 -7.70
C THR A 45 4.43 52.81 -8.76
N THR A 46 3.57 53.13 -9.73
CA THR A 46 3.20 52.31 -10.89
C THR A 46 4.05 52.74 -12.11
N PRO A 47 3.88 52.12 -13.29
CA PRO A 47 4.87 51.28 -13.96
C PRO A 47 5.65 51.99 -15.07
N THR A 48 6.80 51.45 -15.44
CA THR A 48 7.49 51.81 -16.70
C THR A 48 7.79 50.56 -17.53
N THR A 49 7.10 50.49 -18.67
CA THR A 49 7.38 49.64 -19.83
C THR A 49 8.79 49.90 -20.38
N PRO A 50 9.46 48.88 -20.93
CA PRO A 50 10.06 49.09 -22.25
C PRO A 50 9.78 47.96 -23.26
N ALA A 51 9.29 48.41 -24.42
CA ALA A 51 9.67 48.06 -25.79
C ALA A 51 9.97 46.59 -26.18
N THR A 52 9.01 46.04 -26.93
CA THR A 52 9.14 45.50 -28.30
C THR A 52 10.55 45.23 -28.85
N THR A 53 10.85 43.96 -29.10
CA THR A 53 11.76 43.54 -30.18
C THR A 53 11.19 42.36 -30.98
N THR A 54 11.27 42.52 -32.29
CA THR A 54 10.80 41.76 -33.45
C THR A 54 11.26 40.29 -33.51
N PRO A 55 10.47 39.36 -34.09
CA PRO A 55 10.90 38.00 -34.37
C PRO A 55 11.78 37.89 -35.62
N VAL A 56 12.86 37.11 -35.52
CA VAL A 56 13.73 36.70 -36.63
C VAL A 56 13.12 35.48 -37.34
N PRO A 57 13.08 35.43 -38.69
CA PRO A 57 12.58 34.27 -39.43
C PRO A 57 13.72 33.27 -39.66
N THR A 58 13.54 32.03 -39.24
CA THR A 58 14.49 30.96 -39.59
C THR A 58 13.86 30.02 -40.61
N THR A 59 14.38 30.17 -41.82
CA THR A 59 14.20 29.36 -43.02
C THR A 59 14.49 27.88 -42.78
N GLY A 60 13.60 27.01 -43.26
CA GLY A 60 13.80 25.57 -43.26
C GLY A 60 14.79 25.08 -44.33
N PRO A 61 15.22 23.81 -44.27
CA PRO A 61 15.84 23.15 -45.41
C PRO A 61 14.88 22.16 -46.09
N ALA A 62 14.69 22.45 -47.37
CA ALA A 62 14.57 21.56 -48.53
C ALA A 62 14.21 20.08 -48.30
N SER A 63 13.02 19.75 -48.80
CA SER A 63 12.58 18.42 -49.18
C SER A 63 13.40 17.91 -50.37
N THR A 64 14.09 16.78 -50.21
CA THR A 64 14.68 16.01 -51.31
C THR A 64 13.86 14.75 -51.54
N THR A 65 13.19 14.72 -52.68
CA THR A 65 12.48 13.57 -53.25
C THR A 65 13.46 12.49 -53.69
N LYS A 66 13.29 11.25 -53.20
CA LYS A 66 13.93 10.04 -53.73
C LYS A 66 12.86 9.09 -54.29
N PRO A 67 13.11 8.36 -55.41
CA PRO A 67 12.06 7.70 -56.18
C PRO A 67 11.43 6.47 -55.53
N ALA A 68 10.15 6.27 -55.86
CA ALA A 68 9.34 5.11 -55.51
C ALA A 68 9.90 3.83 -56.15
N THR A 69 10.19 2.84 -55.31
CA THR A 69 10.33 1.44 -55.71
C THR A 69 9.17 0.65 -55.14
N THR A 70 8.41 0.06 -56.05
CA THR A 70 7.29 -0.86 -55.88
C THR A 70 7.55 -1.97 -54.86
N PRO A 71 6.67 -2.21 -53.86
CA PRO A 71 6.70 -3.45 -53.10
C PRO A 71 5.90 -4.53 -53.85
N THR A 72 6.64 -5.52 -54.35
CA THR A 72 6.11 -6.79 -54.85
C THR A 72 5.37 -7.52 -53.73
N THR A 73 4.11 -7.86 -53.99
CA THR A 73 3.26 -8.69 -53.13
C THR A 73 3.78 -10.13 -53.14
N THR A 74 4.42 -10.56 -52.04
CA THR A 74 4.73 -11.97 -51.79
C THR A 74 3.85 -12.45 -50.64
N ALA A 75 3.02 -13.45 -50.93
CA ALA A 75 2.10 -14.09 -50.00
C ALA A 75 2.83 -14.63 -48.75
N PRO A 76 2.23 -14.55 -47.54
CA PRO A 76 2.78 -15.22 -46.37
C PRO A 76 2.60 -16.73 -46.51
N ALA A 77 3.71 -17.46 -46.41
CA ALA A 77 3.71 -18.90 -46.21
C ALA A 77 3.01 -19.23 -44.88
N THR A 78 2.02 -20.12 -44.96
CA THR A 78 1.36 -20.78 -43.84
C THR A 78 2.37 -21.64 -43.08
N THR A 79 2.93 -21.11 -42.00
CA THR A 79 3.70 -21.90 -41.04
C THR A 79 2.73 -22.44 -39.98
N THR A 80 2.42 -23.73 -40.09
CA THR A 80 1.65 -24.50 -39.12
C THR A 80 2.35 -24.51 -37.76
N SER A 81 1.78 -23.79 -36.80
CA SER A 81 2.14 -23.87 -35.39
C SER A 81 1.67 -25.23 -34.82
N PRO A 82 2.49 -25.96 -34.04
CA PRO A 82 2.06 -27.20 -33.42
C PRO A 82 1.02 -26.92 -32.32
N THR A 83 -0.23 -27.27 -32.61
CA THR A 83 -1.32 -27.35 -31.64
C THR A 83 -0.95 -28.34 -30.54
N LYS A 84 -0.48 -27.83 -29.40
CA LYS A 84 -0.47 -28.59 -28.16
C LYS A 84 -1.91 -28.63 -27.66
N THR A 85 -2.58 -29.75 -27.91
CA THR A 85 -3.88 -30.13 -27.39
C THR A 85 -3.88 -30.00 -25.86
N ALA A 86 -4.31 -28.85 -25.36
CA ALA A 86 -4.83 -28.73 -24.00
C ALA A 86 -6.29 -29.15 -24.09
N THR A 87 -6.58 -30.35 -23.58
CA THR A 87 -7.94 -30.84 -23.36
C THR A 87 -8.73 -29.79 -22.57
N PRO A 88 -9.82 -29.22 -23.11
CA PRO A 88 -10.71 -28.35 -22.36
C PRO A 88 -11.43 -29.20 -21.31
N GLY A 89 -11.00 -29.11 -20.06
CA GLY A 89 -11.83 -29.50 -18.93
C GLY A 89 -13.00 -28.53 -18.87
N ALA A 90 -14.11 -28.91 -19.48
CA ALA A 90 -15.37 -28.18 -19.39
C ALA A 90 -15.86 -28.21 -17.93
N THR A 91 -15.79 -27.05 -17.27
CA THR A 91 -16.56 -26.73 -16.06
C THR A 91 -17.24 -25.37 -16.33
N PRO A 92 -18.51 -25.15 -15.96
CA PRO A 92 -19.36 -24.11 -16.56
C PRO A 92 -18.99 -22.69 -16.15
N GLY A 93 -18.96 -21.76 -17.12
CA GLY A 93 -19.05 -20.32 -16.84
C GLY A 93 -20.27 -20.06 -15.95
N ALA A 94 -20.16 -19.15 -14.99
CA ALA A 94 -21.11 -19.01 -13.90
C ALA A 94 -22.47 -18.46 -14.37
N THR A 95 -23.25 -19.26 -15.09
CA THR A 95 -24.68 -19.03 -15.41
C THR A 95 -25.61 -19.71 -14.39
N GLY A 96 -25.14 -19.96 -13.17
CA GLY A 96 -25.91 -20.60 -12.10
C GLY A 96 -25.79 -19.87 -10.77
N PRO A 97 -26.72 -20.13 -9.82
CA PRO A 97 -26.68 -19.50 -8.50
C PRO A 97 -25.39 -19.86 -7.77
N ILE A 98 -24.68 -18.83 -7.29
CA ILE A 98 -23.42 -19.01 -6.56
C ILE A 98 -23.68 -19.19 -5.06
N ASN A 99 -22.92 -20.08 -4.44
CA ASN A 99 -22.95 -20.28 -2.99
C ASN A 99 -21.95 -19.34 -2.30
N LEU A 100 -22.38 -18.73 -1.20
CA LEU A 100 -21.49 -17.99 -0.31
C LEU A 100 -20.33 -18.89 0.16
N GLY A 101 -19.17 -18.28 0.36
CA GLY A 101 -17.94 -18.95 0.78
C GLY A 101 -17.26 -19.79 -0.28
N HIS A 102 -17.82 -19.94 -1.49
CA HIS A 102 -17.22 -20.74 -2.55
C HIS A 102 -16.62 -19.84 -3.65
N PRO A 103 -15.37 -20.12 -4.09
CA PRO A 103 -14.82 -19.48 -5.26
C PRO A 103 -15.66 -19.72 -6.51
N PHE A 104 -15.82 -18.68 -7.31
CA PHE A 104 -16.42 -18.75 -8.64
C PHE A 104 -15.63 -17.85 -9.58
N TYR A 105 -15.82 -17.99 -10.88
CA TYR A 105 -15.10 -17.19 -11.85
C TYR A 105 -16.05 -16.49 -12.82
N LEU A 106 -15.59 -15.37 -13.36
CA LEU A 106 -16.30 -14.57 -14.35
C LEU A 106 -15.35 -14.16 -15.47
N LYS A 107 -15.80 -14.28 -16.71
CA LYS A 107 -15.20 -13.60 -17.86
C LYS A 107 -15.73 -12.18 -18.01
N ILE A 108 -15.02 -11.35 -18.77
CA ILE A 108 -15.53 -10.01 -19.10
C ILE A 108 -16.94 -10.11 -19.70
N GLY A 109 -17.86 -9.32 -19.14
CA GLY A 109 -19.26 -9.26 -19.54
C GLY A 109 -20.15 -10.31 -18.88
N GLU A 110 -19.58 -11.36 -18.26
CA GLU A 110 -20.36 -12.36 -17.55
C GLU A 110 -20.91 -11.82 -16.23
N THR A 111 -22.07 -12.35 -15.87
CA THR A 111 -22.79 -12.02 -14.64
C THR A 111 -22.99 -13.27 -13.81
N ALA A 112 -22.86 -13.16 -12.50
CA ALA A 112 -23.27 -14.20 -11.58
C ALA A 112 -24.25 -13.67 -10.53
N THR A 113 -25.26 -14.48 -10.23
CA THR A 113 -26.34 -14.13 -9.32
C THR A 113 -26.23 -14.91 -8.02
N ILE A 114 -26.26 -14.18 -6.90
CA ILE A 114 -26.23 -14.72 -5.55
C ILE A 114 -27.64 -14.67 -4.98
N SER A 115 -28.30 -15.81 -4.78
CA SER A 115 -29.69 -15.88 -4.34
C SER A 115 -29.94 -15.38 -2.91
N ASN A 116 -28.89 -15.26 -2.09
CA ASN A 116 -28.97 -14.67 -0.75
C ASN A 116 -27.66 -13.91 -0.51
N PRO A 117 -27.64 -12.58 -0.74
CA PRO A 117 -28.74 -11.63 -0.55
C PRO A 117 -29.35 -11.05 -1.85
N ASN A 118 -29.64 -11.87 -2.86
CA ASN A 118 -30.17 -11.42 -4.18
C ASN A 118 -29.31 -10.35 -4.86
N LEU A 119 -28.06 -10.67 -5.15
CA LEU A 119 -27.13 -9.77 -5.84
C LEU A 119 -26.81 -10.29 -7.22
N THR A 120 -26.55 -9.36 -8.14
CA THR A 120 -25.94 -9.69 -9.42
C THR A 120 -24.60 -8.98 -9.52
N LEU A 121 -23.54 -9.76 -9.70
CA LEU A 121 -22.20 -9.25 -9.97
C LEU A 121 -21.92 -9.39 -11.46
N LYS A 122 -21.42 -8.33 -12.08
CA LYS A 122 -20.93 -8.33 -13.46
C LYS A 122 -19.47 -7.96 -13.49
N PHE A 123 -18.65 -8.78 -14.14
CA PHE A 123 -17.26 -8.41 -14.38
C PHE A 123 -17.17 -7.52 -15.62
N VAL A 124 -16.78 -6.26 -15.45
CA VAL A 124 -16.84 -5.27 -16.53
C VAL A 124 -15.55 -5.24 -17.33
N ARG A 125 -14.41 -5.08 -16.67
CA ARG A 125 -13.09 -4.98 -17.30
C ARG A 125 -11.96 -5.07 -16.30
N ILE A 126 -10.75 -5.26 -16.81
CA ILE A 126 -9.52 -4.87 -16.12
C ILE A 126 -9.23 -3.40 -16.44
N SER A 127 -9.09 -2.55 -15.43
CA SER A 127 -8.75 -1.13 -15.61
C SER A 127 -7.25 -0.88 -15.63
N GLU A 128 -6.47 -1.75 -14.99
CA GLU A 128 -5.01 -1.67 -14.95
C GLU A 128 -4.44 -3.08 -14.78
N ASP A 129 -3.39 -3.40 -15.53
CA ASP A 129 -2.62 -4.62 -15.39
C ASP A 129 -1.14 -4.32 -15.62
N SER A 130 -0.42 -4.10 -14.53
CA SER A 130 1.03 -3.91 -14.49
C SER A 130 1.73 -5.09 -13.83
N ARG A 131 1.05 -6.24 -13.71
CA ARG A 131 1.63 -7.44 -13.11
C ARG A 131 2.89 -7.84 -13.83
N CYS A 132 3.87 -8.26 -13.04
CA CYS A 132 5.15 -8.74 -13.56
C CYS A 132 4.95 -9.91 -14.51
N PRO A 133 5.43 -9.81 -15.77
CA PRO A 133 5.31 -10.91 -16.70
C PRO A 133 5.99 -12.16 -16.17
N ALA A 134 5.31 -13.30 -16.24
CA ALA A 134 5.94 -14.58 -16.06
C ALA A 134 7.00 -14.81 -17.15
N SER A 135 8.06 -15.51 -16.78
CA SER A 135 9.04 -16.04 -17.73
C SER A 135 8.34 -16.94 -18.74
N ASP A 136 8.64 -16.73 -20.02
CA ASP A 136 8.22 -17.61 -21.12
C ASP A 136 9.14 -18.84 -21.27
N GLY A 137 10.04 -19.05 -20.30
CA GLY A 137 11.08 -20.08 -20.33
C GLY A 137 12.32 -19.70 -21.14
N LYS A 138 12.34 -18.53 -21.80
CA LYS A 138 13.47 -18.03 -22.60
C LYS A 138 14.01 -16.69 -22.10
N LYS A 139 13.14 -15.87 -21.52
CA LYS A 139 13.47 -14.55 -20.97
C LYS A 139 12.94 -14.47 -19.54
N MET A 140 13.74 -13.92 -18.64
CA MET A 140 13.34 -13.65 -17.26
C MET A 140 13.37 -12.13 -17.05
N VAL A 141 12.25 -11.57 -16.59
CA VAL A 141 12.18 -10.15 -16.22
C VAL A 141 12.41 -10.03 -14.73
N ALA A 142 13.49 -9.36 -14.35
CA ALA A 142 13.67 -8.90 -12.98
C ALA A 142 12.75 -7.69 -12.77
N CYS A 143 11.57 -7.95 -12.20
CA CYS A 143 10.70 -6.89 -11.75
C CYS A 143 11.26 -6.24 -10.49
N ALA A 144 11.55 -4.95 -10.55
CA ALA A 144 11.91 -4.18 -9.36
C ALA A 144 10.67 -3.91 -8.45
N TRP A 145 9.45 -4.02 -9.00
CA TRP A 145 8.18 -3.73 -8.34
C TRP A 145 7.21 -4.82 -8.74
N SER A 146 6.40 -5.33 -7.80
CA SER A 146 5.58 -6.50 -8.04
C SER A 146 4.35 -6.28 -8.94
N GLY A 147 4.13 -5.05 -9.42
CA GLY A 147 2.99 -4.71 -10.28
C GLY A 147 1.64 -4.80 -9.58
N GLN A 148 0.56 -4.45 -10.28
CA GLN A 148 -0.81 -4.59 -9.79
C GLN A 148 -1.79 -4.97 -10.89
N VAL A 149 -2.96 -5.48 -10.51
CA VAL A 149 -4.10 -5.65 -11.40
C VAL A 149 -5.38 -5.16 -10.73
N SER A 150 -6.17 -4.38 -11.45
CA SER A 150 -7.44 -3.81 -10.99
C SER A 150 -8.61 -4.34 -11.80
N ALA A 151 -9.48 -5.11 -11.17
CA ALA A 151 -10.73 -5.60 -11.75
C ALA A 151 -11.89 -4.69 -11.37
N VAL A 152 -12.65 -4.25 -12.38
CA VAL A 152 -13.86 -3.43 -12.21
C VAL A 152 -15.08 -4.33 -12.29
N LEU A 153 -15.93 -4.27 -11.26
CA LEU A 153 -17.20 -4.98 -11.20
C LEU A 153 -18.36 -4.02 -11.01
N GLU A 154 -19.50 -4.37 -11.60
CA GLU A 154 -20.80 -3.77 -11.27
C GLU A 154 -21.54 -4.71 -10.32
N VAL A 155 -22.04 -4.15 -9.22
CA VAL A 155 -22.87 -4.86 -8.25
C VAL A 155 -24.27 -4.29 -8.34
N LYS A 156 -25.23 -5.13 -8.74
CA LYS A 156 -26.64 -4.80 -8.73
C LYS A 156 -27.30 -5.41 -7.49
N HIS A 157 -27.95 -4.57 -6.70
CA HIS A 157 -28.68 -4.95 -5.50
C HIS A 157 -30.14 -5.29 -5.79
N GLU A 158 -30.80 -5.94 -4.83
CA GLU A 158 -32.23 -6.29 -4.91
C GLU A 158 -33.13 -5.06 -5.14
N ASN A 159 -32.75 -3.89 -4.61
CA ASN A 159 -33.46 -2.63 -4.80
C ASN A 159 -33.19 -1.95 -6.16
N ASP A 160 -32.64 -2.68 -7.13
CA ASP A 160 -32.18 -2.21 -8.45
C ASP A 160 -31.06 -1.15 -8.41
N SER A 161 -30.51 -0.77 -7.25
CA SER A 161 -29.34 0.10 -7.22
C SER A 161 -28.11 -0.63 -7.77
N THR A 162 -27.29 0.10 -8.52
CA THR A 162 -26.05 -0.42 -9.12
C THR A 162 -24.88 0.39 -8.60
N GLU A 163 -23.89 -0.30 -8.02
CA GLU A 163 -22.61 0.29 -7.60
C GLU A 163 -21.48 -0.25 -8.49
N THR A 164 -20.52 0.60 -8.84
CA THR A 164 -19.27 0.15 -9.46
C THR A 164 -18.19 0.03 -8.40
N ILE A 165 -17.59 -1.15 -8.27
CA ILE A 165 -16.49 -1.41 -7.35
C ILE A 165 -15.22 -1.78 -8.12
N THR A 166 -14.07 -1.42 -7.56
CA THR A 166 -12.75 -1.82 -8.09
C THR A 166 -12.02 -2.64 -7.04
N LEU A 167 -11.56 -3.82 -7.45
CA LEU A 167 -10.74 -4.72 -6.67
C LEU A 167 -9.31 -4.70 -7.23
N THR A 168 -8.37 -4.15 -6.46
CA THR A 168 -6.95 -4.10 -6.86
C THR A 168 -6.14 -5.13 -6.10
N SER A 169 -5.57 -6.10 -6.82
CA SER A 169 -4.59 -7.05 -6.31
C SER A 169 -3.19 -6.57 -6.65
N PHE A 170 -2.33 -6.47 -5.65
CA PHE A 170 -0.92 -6.08 -5.79
C PHE A 170 -0.06 -7.34 -5.83
N GLY A 171 0.96 -7.37 -6.68
CA GLY A 171 1.94 -8.43 -6.60
C GLY A 171 2.76 -8.32 -5.31
N GLY A 172 3.23 -9.45 -4.81
CA GLY A 172 4.16 -9.55 -3.68
C GLY A 172 4.87 -10.89 -3.77
N THR A 173 6.15 -10.95 -3.41
CA THR A 173 7.15 -11.98 -3.72
C THR A 173 6.94 -13.35 -3.07
N SER A 174 5.75 -13.94 -3.20
CA SER A 174 5.55 -15.37 -2.92
C SER A 174 4.38 -15.92 -3.76
N PRO A 175 4.61 -16.94 -4.60
CA PRO A 175 3.56 -17.67 -5.33
C PRO A 175 2.48 -18.31 -4.43
N LYS A 176 2.61 -18.19 -3.11
CA LYS A 176 1.76 -18.83 -2.11
C LYS A 176 0.63 -17.96 -1.56
N LEU A 177 0.64 -16.65 -1.76
CA LEU A 177 -0.44 -15.78 -1.28
C LEU A 177 -0.64 -14.61 -2.26
N PRO A 178 -1.66 -14.63 -3.15
CA PRO A 178 -2.06 -13.41 -3.82
C PRO A 178 -2.48 -12.39 -2.76
N ALA A 179 -2.04 -11.14 -2.87
CA ALA A 179 -2.58 -10.07 -2.04
C ALA A 179 -4.08 -9.96 -2.38
N MET A 180 -4.92 -10.53 -1.50
CA MET A 180 -6.35 -10.59 -1.75
C MET A 180 -6.87 -9.15 -1.73
N ALA A 181 -7.50 -8.75 -2.84
CA ALA A 181 -8.23 -7.51 -2.90
C ALA A 181 -9.60 -7.77 -2.26
N VAL A 182 -9.82 -7.20 -1.07
CA VAL A 182 -11.07 -7.36 -0.33
C VAL A 182 -11.83 -6.05 -0.35
N LYS A 183 -13.12 -6.09 -0.68
CA LYS A 183 -14.04 -4.96 -0.59
C LYS A 183 -15.26 -5.39 0.21
N ASN A 184 -15.57 -4.64 1.25
CA ASN A 184 -16.82 -4.81 2.00
C ASN A 184 -17.96 -4.15 1.21
N PHE A 185 -19.10 -4.84 1.12
CA PHE A 185 -20.35 -4.31 0.55
C PHE A 185 -21.52 -4.89 1.38
N GLY A 186 -22.24 -4.02 2.08
CA GLY A 186 -23.27 -4.45 3.05
C GLY A 186 -22.70 -5.44 4.10
N ASP A 187 -23.39 -6.57 4.28
CA ASP A 187 -23.01 -7.64 5.22
C ASP A 187 -22.05 -8.67 4.62
N TYR A 188 -21.36 -8.34 3.52
CA TYR A 188 -20.54 -9.27 2.76
C TYR A 188 -19.17 -8.67 2.43
N GLN A 189 -18.19 -9.54 2.19
CA GLN A 189 -16.91 -9.19 1.61
C GLN A 189 -16.76 -9.86 0.25
N LEU A 190 -16.43 -9.07 -0.77
CA LEU A 190 -16.00 -9.58 -2.07
C LEU A 190 -14.48 -9.66 -2.08
N GLN A 191 -13.95 -10.82 -2.45
CA GLN A 191 -12.53 -11.08 -2.53
C GLN A 191 -12.15 -11.41 -3.97
N LEU A 192 -11.13 -10.73 -4.50
CA LEU A 192 -10.45 -11.13 -5.73
C LEU A 192 -9.36 -12.14 -5.38
N LEU A 193 -9.57 -13.38 -5.78
CA LEU A 193 -8.65 -14.49 -5.51
C LEU A 193 -7.55 -14.57 -6.57
N THR A 194 -7.93 -14.55 -7.86
CA THR A 194 -6.99 -14.61 -8.98
C THR A 194 -7.49 -13.79 -10.17
N VAL A 195 -6.55 -13.39 -11.03
CA VAL A 195 -6.83 -12.82 -12.36
C VAL A 195 -6.01 -13.60 -13.37
N GLU A 196 -6.65 -14.12 -14.40
CA GLU A 196 -6.03 -14.88 -15.48
C GLU A 196 -6.38 -14.25 -16.83
N PRO A 197 -5.54 -14.39 -17.88
CA PRO A 197 -4.19 -14.97 -17.83
C PRO A 197 -3.22 -14.05 -17.08
N HIS A 198 -2.10 -14.62 -16.63
CA HIS A 198 -0.98 -13.82 -16.13
C HIS A 198 -0.15 -13.29 -17.31
N PRO A 199 0.39 -12.06 -17.27
CA PRO A 199 1.15 -11.52 -18.39
C PRO A 199 2.39 -12.37 -18.70
N ILE A 200 2.74 -12.47 -19.98
CA ILE A 200 3.95 -13.14 -20.48
C ILE A 200 4.72 -12.12 -21.32
N ILE A 201 6.05 -12.23 -21.33
CA ILE A 201 6.94 -11.31 -22.05
C ILE A 201 6.58 -11.28 -23.54
N ASP A 202 6.52 -10.08 -24.11
CA ASP A 202 6.20 -9.82 -25.52
C ASP A 202 4.82 -10.35 -25.97
N GLN A 203 3.95 -10.73 -25.03
CA GLN A 203 2.61 -11.22 -25.31
C GLN A 203 1.55 -10.26 -24.77
N GLN A 204 0.81 -9.63 -25.67
CA GLN A 204 -0.35 -8.83 -25.32
C GLN A 204 -1.52 -9.75 -24.95
N ILE A 205 -2.12 -9.51 -23.79
CA ILE A 205 -3.37 -10.18 -23.39
C ILE A 205 -4.52 -9.50 -24.13
N ASN A 206 -5.37 -10.27 -24.81
CA ASN A 206 -6.63 -9.75 -25.33
C ASN A 206 -7.57 -9.47 -24.15
N PRO A 207 -8.15 -8.27 -24.01
CA PRO A 207 -9.04 -7.96 -22.89
C PRO A 207 -10.15 -9.01 -22.68
N ALA A 208 -10.72 -9.55 -23.75
CA ALA A 208 -11.78 -10.55 -23.66
C ALA A 208 -11.34 -11.89 -23.02
N ASP A 209 -10.04 -12.15 -22.94
CA ASP A 209 -9.49 -13.37 -22.37
C ASP A 209 -9.37 -13.29 -20.84
N TYR A 210 -9.60 -12.11 -20.24
CA TYR A 210 -9.53 -11.97 -18.79
C TYR A 210 -10.63 -12.77 -18.09
N VAL A 211 -10.19 -13.51 -17.09
CA VAL A 211 -11.02 -14.27 -16.14
C VAL A 211 -10.62 -13.86 -14.73
N VAL A 212 -11.60 -13.53 -13.90
CA VAL A 212 -11.37 -13.28 -12.47
C VAL A 212 -11.94 -14.42 -11.66
N THR A 213 -11.22 -14.89 -10.63
CA THR A 213 -11.77 -15.76 -9.61
C THR A 213 -12.12 -14.92 -8.39
N LEU A 214 -13.37 -14.99 -7.98
CA LEU A 214 -13.95 -14.21 -6.91
C LEU A 214 -14.47 -15.14 -5.81
N GLN A 215 -14.57 -14.61 -4.60
CA GLN A 215 -15.26 -15.26 -3.50
C GLN A 215 -16.05 -14.22 -2.73
N ILE A 216 -17.28 -14.57 -2.35
CA ILE A 216 -18.09 -13.74 -1.46
C ILE A 216 -18.22 -14.49 -0.16
N VAL A 217 -17.86 -13.84 0.93
CA VAL A 217 -18.07 -14.36 2.29
C VAL A 217 -18.95 -13.41 3.07
N PRO A 218 -19.71 -13.88 4.06
CA PRO A 218 -20.28 -12.99 5.07
C PRO A 218 -19.17 -12.12 5.64
N ALA A 219 -19.44 -10.82 5.79
CA ALA A 219 -18.58 -9.95 6.57
C ALA A 219 -18.49 -10.54 7.99
N PRO A 220 -17.30 -10.52 8.62
CA PRO A 220 -17.17 -10.97 9.99
C PRO A 220 -18.22 -10.22 10.81
N ALA A 221 -19.07 -10.98 11.51
CA ALA A 221 -20.11 -10.41 12.34
C ALA A 221 -19.47 -9.33 13.20
N GLN A 222 -19.94 -8.09 13.05
CA GLN A 222 -19.50 -7.01 13.93
C GLN A 222 -19.97 -7.43 15.32
N THR A 223 -19.08 -8.01 16.11
CA THR A 223 -19.32 -8.24 17.53
C THR A 223 -19.36 -6.86 18.17
N VAL A 224 -20.51 -6.19 18.07
CA VAL A 224 -20.85 -5.06 18.91
C VAL A 224 -20.80 -5.63 20.32
N PRO A 225 -19.88 -5.19 21.19
CA PRO A 225 -19.92 -5.61 22.58
C PRO A 225 -21.30 -5.22 23.10
N ALA A 226 -22.07 -6.19 23.56
CA ALA A 226 -23.36 -5.92 24.18
C ALA A 226 -23.12 -5.02 25.39
N THR A 227 -23.35 -3.71 25.24
CA THR A 227 -23.40 -2.77 26.36
C THR A 227 -24.73 -2.99 27.08
N THR A 228 -24.82 -4.08 27.84
CA THR A 228 -25.79 -4.22 28.91
C THR A 228 -25.05 -4.04 30.22
N ASN A 229 -24.88 -2.78 30.62
CA ASN A 229 -24.62 -2.46 32.01
C ASN A 229 -25.83 -1.64 32.50
N PRO A 230 -26.83 -2.27 33.13
CA PRO A 230 -27.79 -1.52 33.92
C PRO A 230 -27.01 -0.86 35.06
N ALA A 231 -27.02 0.46 35.10
CA ALA A 231 -26.48 1.21 36.21
C ALA A 231 -27.08 0.68 37.54
N PRO A 232 -26.27 0.25 38.51
CA PRO A 232 -26.79 -0.09 39.82
C PRO A 232 -27.23 1.22 40.52
N PRO A 233 -28.36 1.23 41.25
CA PRO A 233 -28.76 2.41 41.99
C PRO A 233 -27.75 2.68 43.10
N LEU A 234 -27.28 3.93 43.14
CA LEU A 234 -26.49 4.45 44.24
C LEU A 234 -27.31 4.36 45.53
N SER A 235 -26.71 3.78 46.57
CA SER A 235 -27.07 4.07 47.96
C SER A 235 -25.80 4.10 48.81
N PRO A 236 -25.73 5.00 49.80
CA PRO A 236 -24.51 5.29 50.54
C PRO A 236 -24.35 4.35 51.74
N THR A 237 -23.13 4.31 52.30
CA THR A 237 -22.83 4.34 53.77
C THR A 237 -21.73 3.35 54.21
N THR A 238 -20.69 3.94 54.80
CA THR A 238 -19.73 3.45 55.83
C THR A 238 -18.71 2.33 55.57
N ALA A 239 -17.44 2.72 55.78
CA ALA A 239 -16.33 1.90 56.28
C ALA A 239 -16.65 1.29 57.67
N PRO A 240 -15.98 0.21 58.19
CA PRO A 240 -14.53 0.15 58.36
C PRO A 240 -13.82 -1.23 58.16
N THR A 241 -12.50 -1.13 57.97
CA THR A 241 -11.38 -2.07 58.26
C THR A 241 -11.63 -3.56 58.55
N THR A 242 -10.96 -4.47 57.83
CA THR A 242 -9.87 -5.34 58.35
C THR A 242 -9.30 -6.35 57.32
N LYS A 243 -7.95 -6.41 57.26
CA LYS A 243 -7.02 -7.56 57.15
C LYS A 243 -7.21 -8.67 56.09
N ALA A 244 -6.17 -8.83 55.26
CA ALA A 244 -5.86 -9.98 54.38
C ALA A 244 -5.57 -11.28 55.17
N PRO A 245 -5.60 -12.50 54.56
CA PRO A 245 -4.57 -12.93 53.60
C PRO A 245 -5.02 -13.83 52.42
N SER A 246 -4.24 -13.74 51.33
CA SER A 246 -3.77 -14.79 50.41
C SER A 246 -4.57 -16.10 50.23
N GLN A 247 -4.98 -16.39 48.99
CA GLN A 247 -4.85 -17.71 48.36
C GLN A 247 -5.19 -17.70 46.85
N THR A 248 -4.22 -18.13 46.04
CA THR A 248 -4.34 -18.72 44.70
C THR A 248 -4.37 -20.24 44.92
N PRO A 249 -5.21 -21.07 44.25
CA PRO A 249 -4.89 -21.52 42.89
C PRO A 249 -6.08 -21.91 41.99
N ALA A 250 -5.87 -21.87 40.67
CA ALA A 250 -6.00 -23.02 39.76
C ALA A 250 -6.30 -22.57 38.33
N ALA A 251 -5.45 -23.07 37.43
CA ALA A 251 -5.67 -23.06 36.00
C ALA A 251 -6.93 -23.86 35.64
N THR A 252 -7.71 -23.37 34.68
CA THR A 252 -8.57 -24.21 33.85
C THR A 252 -8.30 -23.83 32.40
N ALA A 253 -7.80 -24.83 31.68
CA ALA A 253 -7.55 -24.78 30.25
C ALA A 253 -8.84 -24.91 29.45
N GLY A 254 -8.85 -24.29 28.28
CA GLY A 254 -9.83 -24.51 27.23
C GLY A 254 -10.50 -23.22 26.81
N THR A 255 -10.12 -22.67 25.66
CA THR A 255 -11.04 -22.10 24.65
C THR A 255 -10.25 -21.80 23.36
N THR A 256 -10.78 -22.34 22.28
CA THR A 256 -10.61 -22.06 20.85
C THR A 256 -10.06 -20.67 20.52
N GLY A 257 -8.98 -20.64 19.73
CA GLY A 257 -8.26 -19.42 19.32
C GLY A 257 -9.08 -18.51 18.40
N GLY A 258 -9.87 -17.63 18.99
CA GLY A 258 -10.15 -16.31 18.42
C GLY A 258 -8.92 -15.44 18.65
N ALA A 259 -8.36 -14.85 17.60
CA ALA A 259 -7.26 -13.91 17.72
C ALA A 259 -7.76 -12.70 18.54
N THR A 260 -7.43 -12.67 19.83
CA THR A 260 -7.82 -11.58 20.73
C THR A 260 -7.19 -10.28 20.23
N GLU A 261 -8.03 -9.34 19.78
CA GLU A 261 -7.57 -8.01 19.42
C GLU A 261 -6.97 -7.33 20.66
N VAL A 262 -5.75 -6.79 20.52
CA VAL A 262 -5.04 -6.14 21.63
C VAL A 262 -5.18 -4.61 21.52
N GLN A 263 -5.74 -3.99 22.55
CA GLN A 263 -5.80 -2.52 22.66
C GLN A 263 -4.46 -1.95 23.12
N VAL A 264 -4.02 -0.86 22.50
CA VAL A 264 -2.81 -0.12 22.88
C VAL A 264 -3.18 1.15 23.65
N GLY A 265 -2.82 1.16 24.94
CA GLY A 265 -2.73 2.33 25.82
C GLY A 265 -4.00 3.20 25.95
N PRO A 266 -3.91 4.26 26.76
CA PRO A 266 -4.65 5.49 26.51
C PRO A 266 -3.92 6.29 25.42
N VAL A 267 -4.62 6.59 24.33
CA VAL A 267 -4.10 7.46 23.25
C VAL A 267 -4.74 8.83 23.39
N SER A 268 -3.97 9.91 23.20
CA SER A 268 -4.49 11.28 23.27
C SER A 268 -4.30 11.98 21.92
N LEU A 269 -5.21 12.90 21.59
CA LEU A 269 -5.07 13.74 20.40
C LEU A 269 -3.75 14.54 20.44
N GLY A 270 -3.15 14.71 19.27
CA GLY A 270 -1.87 15.39 19.06
C GLY A 270 -0.63 14.59 19.47
N GLN A 271 -0.77 13.47 20.17
CA GLN A 271 0.36 12.65 20.61
C GLN A 271 0.58 11.46 19.67
N PRO A 272 1.84 11.17 19.28
CA PRO A 272 2.15 9.99 18.49
C PRO A 272 1.94 8.71 19.30
N PHE A 273 1.39 7.68 18.66
CA PHE A 273 1.26 6.35 19.22
C PHE A 273 1.52 5.30 18.13
N SER A 274 1.86 4.08 18.55
CA SER A 274 2.24 3.02 17.61
C SER A 274 1.29 1.82 17.71
N LEU A 275 0.99 1.22 16.57
CA LEU A 275 0.21 -0.02 16.45
C LEU A 275 1.04 -1.08 15.73
N LYS A 276 1.06 -2.30 16.27
CA LYS A 276 1.43 -3.50 15.50
C LYS A 276 0.25 -4.02 14.72
N MET A 277 0.53 -4.84 13.70
CA MET A 277 -0.53 -5.45 12.89
C MET A 277 -1.51 -6.24 13.79
N GLY A 278 -2.80 -6.00 13.61
CA GLY A 278 -3.88 -6.56 14.42
C GLY A 278 -4.17 -5.82 15.74
N GLN A 279 -3.30 -4.89 16.18
CA GLN A 279 -3.58 -4.05 17.34
C GLN A 279 -4.51 -2.89 16.98
N TYR A 280 -5.17 -2.35 18.01
CA TYR A 280 -6.01 -1.17 17.88
C TYR A 280 -5.81 -0.15 19.00
N ALA A 281 -6.21 1.09 18.75
CA ALA A 281 -6.27 2.16 19.73
C ALA A 281 -7.65 2.84 19.73
N VAL A 282 -8.04 3.34 20.90
CA VAL A 282 -9.23 4.17 21.09
C VAL A 282 -8.76 5.50 21.72
N PRO A 283 -8.59 6.57 20.93
CA PRO A 283 -8.12 7.85 21.45
C PRO A 283 -9.13 8.47 22.41
N SER A 284 -8.65 8.89 23.58
CA SER A 284 -9.41 9.58 24.62
C SER A 284 -10.06 10.85 24.08
N GLY A 285 -11.32 11.07 24.44
CA GLY A 285 -12.10 12.21 23.97
C GLY A 285 -12.60 12.06 22.53
N THR A 286 -12.42 10.89 21.91
CA THR A 286 -12.96 10.56 20.59
C THR A 286 -13.87 9.35 20.67
N ASN A 287 -14.64 9.16 19.61
CA ASN A 287 -15.45 8.00 19.34
C ASN A 287 -14.80 7.06 18.30
N LEU A 288 -13.51 7.24 18.03
CA LEU A 288 -12.77 6.47 17.04
C LEU A 288 -12.17 5.19 17.63
N LYS A 289 -12.22 4.11 16.87
CA LYS A 289 -11.37 2.92 17.04
C LYS A 289 -10.52 2.75 15.79
N LEU A 290 -9.21 2.74 15.96
CA LEU A 290 -8.22 2.64 14.89
C LEU A 290 -7.50 1.31 14.98
N LYS A 291 -7.58 0.47 13.96
CA LYS A 291 -6.92 -0.84 13.92
C LYS A 291 -5.95 -0.89 12.74
N PHE A 292 -4.70 -1.28 13.02
CA PHE A 292 -3.73 -1.50 11.96
C PHE A 292 -3.97 -2.89 11.34
N VAL A 293 -4.39 -2.93 10.08
CA VAL A 293 -4.80 -4.19 9.42
C VAL A 293 -3.62 -4.88 8.78
N ARG A 294 -2.89 -4.16 7.92
CA ARG A 294 -1.75 -4.67 7.14
C ARG A 294 -0.99 -3.55 6.43
N ILE A 295 0.18 -3.89 5.90
CA ILE A 295 0.82 -3.15 4.83
C ILE A 295 0.26 -3.64 3.49
N SER A 296 -0.32 -2.75 2.69
CA SER A 296 -0.86 -3.09 1.36
C SER A 296 0.12 -2.84 0.22
N GLU A 297 1.16 -2.05 0.45
CA GLU A 297 2.25 -1.82 -0.48
C GLU A 297 3.53 -1.53 0.30
N ASP A 298 4.63 -2.17 -0.09
CA ASP A 298 5.97 -1.77 0.35
C ASP A 298 6.94 -1.90 -0.82
N SER A 299 7.26 -0.76 -1.42
CA SER A 299 8.22 -0.59 -2.50
C SER A 299 9.39 0.30 -2.07
N ARG A 300 9.56 0.53 -0.76
CA ARG A 300 10.62 1.40 -0.23
C ARG A 300 11.98 0.95 -0.75
N CYS A 301 12.79 1.92 -1.16
CA CYS A 301 14.18 1.65 -1.50
C CYS A 301 14.87 1.00 -0.29
N PRO A 302 15.40 -0.24 -0.42
CA PRO A 302 15.93 -0.95 0.72
C PRO A 302 17.25 -0.33 1.16
N ASP A 303 17.41 -0.21 2.47
CA ASP A 303 18.67 0.19 3.08
C ASP A 303 19.74 -0.89 2.81
N ALA A 304 21.01 -0.48 2.85
CA ALA A 304 22.13 -1.39 2.63
C ALA A 304 22.09 -2.53 3.66
N ASN A 305 22.39 -3.75 3.21
CA ASN A 305 22.41 -4.91 4.10
C ASN A 305 23.72 -4.89 4.92
N PRO A 306 23.66 -4.73 6.25
CA PRO A 306 24.86 -4.64 7.07
C PRO A 306 25.61 -5.97 7.20
N GLN A 307 24.95 -7.10 6.94
CA GLN A 307 25.55 -8.43 7.01
C GLN A 307 26.34 -8.77 5.74
N THR A 308 25.83 -8.38 4.57
CA THR A 308 26.46 -8.69 3.28
C THR A 308 27.26 -7.52 2.70
N GLY A 309 27.07 -6.30 3.23
CA GLY A 309 27.66 -5.07 2.70
C GLY A 309 27.09 -4.63 1.34
N LYS A 310 26.07 -5.33 0.82
CA LYS A 310 25.43 -4.98 -0.44
C LYS A 310 24.54 -3.75 -0.27
N SER A 311 24.50 -2.92 -1.29
CA SER A 311 23.59 -1.78 -1.39
C SER A 311 23.00 -1.74 -2.79
N VAL A 312 21.84 -1.08 -2.90
CA VAL A 312 21.23 -0.77 -4.18
C VAL A 312 21.04 0.74 -4.25
N GLU A 313 21.28 1.30 -5.43
CA GLU A 313 20.94 2.67 -5.72
C GLU A 313 19.58 2.68 -6.41
N CYS A 314 18.58 3.25 -5.75
CA CYS A 314 17.25 3.35 -6.35
C CYS A 314 17.12 4.67 -7.11
N PHE A 315 16.65 4.58 -8.35
CA PHE A 315 16.28 5.76 -9.13
C PHE A 315 15.04 6.45 -8.57
N TRP A 316 14.17 5.69 -7.88
CA TRP A 316 12.95 6.17 -7.22
C TRP A 316 12.98 5.73 -5.76
N SER A 317 12.53 6.58 -4.84
CA SER A 317 12.56 6.25 -3.41
C SER A 317 11.54 5.18 -2.98
N GLY A 318 10.56 4.87 -3.85
CA GLY A 318 9.46 3.96 -3.54
C GLY A 318 8.50 4.54 -2.50
N GLN A 319 7.62 3.70 -1.96
CA GLN A 319 6.65 4.07 -0.93
C GLN A 319 6.22 2.87 -0.06
N VAL A 320 5.57 3.14 1.06
CA VAL A 320 4.90 2.13 1.87
C VAL A 320 3.51 2.60 2.26
N THR A 321 2.51 1.74 2.12
CA THR A 321 1.11 2.05 2.40
C THR A 321 0.58 1.15 3.51
N ALA A 322 0.14 1.76 4.62
CA ALA A 322 -0.56 1.08 5.70
C ALA A 322 -2.07 1.21 5.54
N ASP A 323 -2.78 0.09 5.67
CA ASP A 323 -4.25 0.03 5.74
C ASP A 323 -4.67 0.15 7.21
N ILE A 324 -5.33 1.25 7.57
CA ILE A 324 -5.90 1.50 8.90
C ILE A 324 -7.41 1.38 8.82
N GLU A 325 -7.97 0.44 9.56
CA GLU A 325 -9.41 0.34 9.74
C GLU A 325 -9.86 1.33 10.81
N VAL A 326 -10.82 2.18 10.47
CA VAL A 326 -11.36 3.21 11.35
C VAL A 326 -12.85 2.97 11.52
N SER A 327 -13.29 2.75 12.76
CA SER A 327 -14.71 2.74 13.12
C SER A 327 -15.02 3.91 14.03
N GLU A 328 -16.22 4.47 13.87
CA GLU A 328 -16.70 5.63 14.62
C GLU A 328 -18.00 5.26 15.35
N ASN A 329 -18.08 5.52 16.65
CA ASN A 329 -19.23 5.13 17.50
C ASN A 329 -19.56 3.62 17.43
N GLY A 330 -18.56 2.76 17.19
CA GLY A 330 -18.76 1.33 16.99
C GLY A 330 -19.56 0.97 15.72
N ARG A 331 -19.68 1.90 14.77
CA ARG A 331 -20.33 1.68 13.47
C ARG A 331 -19.31 1.52 12.36
N VAL A 332 -19.76 0.85 11.30
CA VAL A 332 -19.14 0.59 9.97
C VAL A 332 -17.70 1.06 9.86
N SER A 333 -16.80 0.09 9.84
CA SER A 333 -15.39 0.31 9.59
C SER A 333 -15.13 0.76 8.15
N GLN A 334 -14.42 1.88 7.98
CA GLN A 334 -13.80 2.25 6.71
C GLN A 334 -12.30 1.97 6.75
N THR A 335 -11.71 1.59 5.61
CA THR A 335 -10.26 1.43 5.49
C THR A 335 -9.65 2.71 4.93
N VAL A 336 -8.82 3.35 5.74
CA VAL A 336 -8.01 4.51 5.38
C VAL A 336 -6.61 4.03 4.97
N LYS A 337 -6.16 4.46 3.79
CA LYS A 337 -4.80 4.19 3.31
C LYS A 337 -3.89 5.36 3.65
N LEU A 338 -2.79 5.08 4.33
CA LEU A 338 -1.78 6.07 4.69
C LEU A 338 -0.44 5.68 4.05
N THR A 339 0.05 6.52 3.14
CA THR A 339 1.22 6.21 2.30
C THR A 339 2.42 7.08 2.68
N LEU A 340 3.50 6.48 3.15
CA LEU A 340 4.76 7.19 3.34
C LEU A 340 5.63 7.03 2.09
N PRO A 341 6.13 8.13 1.49
CA PRO A 341 7.15 8.02 0.46
C PRO A 341 8.44 7.48 1.08
N GLY A 342 9.15 6.62 0.36
CA GLY A 342 10.39 5.98 0.84
C GLY A 342 11.61 6.90 0.85
N SER A 343 11.45 8.20 0.59
CA SER A 343 12.57 9.14 0.57
C SER A 343 12.96 9.54 1.99
N VAL A 344 14.18 9.19 2.38
CA VAL A 344 14.81 9.45 3.69
C VAL A 344 14.90 10.92 4.10
N ASN A 345 14.70 11.84 3.15
CA ASN A 345 15.07 13.25 3.33
C ASN A 345 13.90 14.19 3.53
N THR A 346 12.67 13.68 3.54
CA THR A 346 11.48 14.51 3.70
C THR A 346 10.61 13.92 4.79
N HIS A 347 10.31 14.71 5.81
CA HIS A 347 9.23 14.47 6.79
C HIS A 347 7.85 14.54 6.09
N THR A 348 7.72 13.91 4.92
CA THR A 348 6.49 13.88 4.16
C THR A 348 5.62 12.85 4.80
N THR A 349 4.68 13.33 5.58
CA THR A 349 3.68 12.51 6.23
C THR A 349 2.45 12.43 5.34
N SER A 350 1.80 11.26 5.32
CA SER A 350 0.49 11.14 4.68
C SER A 350 -0.60 11.40 5.69
N LYS A 351 -1.59 12.17 5.24
CA LYS A 351 -2.74 12.59 6.04
C LYS A 351 -4.03 12.09 5.41
N ALA A 352 -5.00 11.73 6.23
CA ALA A 352 -6.35 11.38 5.80
C ALA A 352 -7.38 11.99 6.76
N GLN A 353 -8.49 12.48 6.20
CA GLN A 353 -9.61 12.99 6.99
C GLN A 353 -10.61 11.87 7.29
N VAL A 354 -11.02 11.76 8.55
CA VAL A 354 -12.10 10.89 9.02
C VAL A 354 -13.02 11.71 9.92
N GLY A 355 -14.19 12.08 9.41
CA GLY A 355 -15.09 13.00 10.10
C GLY A 355 -14.39 14.35 10.36
N ASN A 356 -14.34 14.76 11.62
CA ASN A 356 -13.62 15.94 12.08
C ASN A 356 -12.19 15.66 12.55
N TYR A 357 -11.63 14.49 12.24
CA TYR A 357 -10.28 14.11 12.63
C TYR A 357 -9.36 14.01 11.42
N GLN A 358 -8.12 14.46 11.61
CA GLN A 358 -7.01 14.23 10.70
C GLN A 358 -6.10 13.14 11.27
N LEU A 359 -6.01 12.02 10.56
CA LEU A 359 -5.04 10.96 10.83
C LEU A 359 -3.78 11.25 10.04
N GLU A 360 -2.63 11.18 10.67
CA GLU A 360 -1.32 11.37 10.06
C GLU A 360 -0.42 10.18 10.38
N VAL A 361 0.16 9.55 9.36
CA VAL A 361 1.22 8.57 9.57
C VAL A 361 2.57 9.27 9.68
N LYS A 362 3.29 9.01 10.79
CA LYS A 362 4.63 9.55 11.05
C LYS A 362 5.72 8.59 10.61
N GLU A 363 5.52 7.30 10.84
CA GLU A 363 6.55 6.29 10.59
C GLU A 363 5.93 4.91 10.37
N ILE A 364 6.59 4.08 9.54
CA ILE A 364 6.30 2.65 9.38
C ILE A 364 7.63 1.90 9.49
N LEU A 365 7.75 1.04 10.51
CA LEU A 365 8.90 0.19 10.79
C LEU A 365 8.53 -1.29 10.64
N PRO A 366 9.49 -2.20 10.41
CA PRO A 366 10.90 -1.92 10.10
C PRO A 366 11.08 -1.31 8.71
N ARG A 367 12.28 -0.80 8.45
CA ARG A 367 12.70 -0.36 7.12
C ARG A 367 13.07 -1.58 6.27
N ALA A 368 12.84 -1.48 4.96
CA ALA A 368 13.30 -2.48 4.01
C ALA A 368 14.83 -2.55 4.04
N VAL A 369 15.39 -3.76 4.09
CA VAL A 369 16.84 -4.02 4.02
C VAL A 369 17.08 -5.00 2.87
N LEU A 370 18.12 -4.76 2.08
CA LEU A 370 18.39 -5.56 0.89
C LEU A 370 18.60 -7.04 1.25
N ASP A 371 18.01 -7.96 0.48
CA ASP A 371 18.06 -9.42 0.73
C ASP A 371 17.48 -9.85 2.11
N VAL A 372 16.62 -9.04 2.74
CA VAL A 372 15.95 -9.37 4.01
C VAL A 372 14.45 -9.28 3.85
N ASP A 373 13.76 -10.41 4.04
CA ASP A 373 12.31 -10.45 4.08
C ASP A 373 11.79 -9.94 5.43
N ILE A 374 10.87 -8.97 5.39
CA ILE A 374 10.19 -8.47 6.59
C ILE A 374 8.99 -9.38 6.89
N ASN A 375 8.90 -9.91 8.10
CA ASN A 375 7.69 -10.61 8.54
C ASN A 375 6.54 -9.59 8.70
N PRO A 376 5.36 -9.82 8.08
CA PRO A 376 4.23 -8.89 8.20
C PRO A 376 3.81 -8.56 9.64
N ALA A 377 4.01 -9.49 10.59
CA ALA A 377 3.70 -9.25 12.00
C ALA A 377 4.67 -8.29 12.71
N ASP A 378 5.84 -8.04 12.13
CA ASP A 378 6.85 -7.15 12.70
C ASP A 378 6.59 -5.68 12.35
N TYR A 379 5.65 -5.40 11.45
CA TYR A 379 5.29 -4.03 11.12
C TYR A 379 4.71 -3.27 12.31
N VAL A 380 5.18 -2.04 12.46
CA VAL A 380 4.72 -1.05 13.43
C VAL A 380 4.42 0.23 12.65
N VAL A 381 3.20 0.75 12.79
CA VAL A 381 2.82 2.06 12.26
C VAL A 381 2.70 3.07 13.40
N THR A 382 3.34 4.23 13.26
CA THR A 382 3.23 5.35 14.20
C THR A 382 2.29 6.41 13.61
N LEU A 383 1.25 6.73 14.36
CA LEU A 383 0.17 7.62 13.96
C LEU A 383 0.06 8.82 14.91
N VAL A 384 -0.38 9.96 14.39
CA VAL A 384 -0.86 11.12 15.14
C VAL A 384 -2.28 11.43 14.68
N ILE A 385 -3.14 11.84 15.62
CA ILE A 385 -4.52 12.22 15.33
C ILE A 385 -4.72 13.66 15.80
N SER A 386 -5.30 14.51 14.97
CA SER A 386 -5.68 15.87 15.32
C SER A 386 -7.15 16.12 14.93
N GLN A 387 -7.74 17.20 15.45
CA GLN A 387 -9.07 17.67 15.07
C GLN A 387 -8.97 18.90 14.16
#